data_AF-A0A434S9J4-F1
#
_entry.id   AF-A0A434S9J4-F1
#
_cell.length_a   1.000
_cell.length_b   1.000
_cell.length_c   1.000
_cell.angle_alpha   90.00
_cell.angle_beta   90.00
_cell.angle_gamma   90.00
#
_symmetry.space_group_name_H-M   'P 1'
#
loop_
_entity.id
_entity.type
_entity.pdbx_description
1 polymer ?
#
loop_
_entity_poly.entity_id
_entity_poly.type
_entity_poly.pdbx_seq_one_letter_code
_entity_poly.pdbx_strand_id
1 'polypeptide(L)'
;MAGVSRLVAGLAGLLFLGVAPAAAEAASELYLAQTIVTGTGEANREIGFKDCLDKVLVKVSGDQRLTQKPEMLALRNKAADFVQSFRYRDRLEGVPIHDEQGTHDRPHDLTCLYKPTVVDKLLAQLGSKPWHGERPLIAVFITAEQGAQHFVLTADEDRGQSMRESFANATAPLSVYVSFPKADQLAGLDDKALRTADMAKL
;
A
#
# COMPACT_ATOMS: atom_id res chain seq x y z
N MET A 1 -39.68 -61.20 6.94
CA MET A 1 -38.67 -61.56 5.92
C MET A 1 -38.74 -60.46 4.86
N ALA A 2 -38.10 -59.31 5.08
CA ALA A 2 -36.71 -58.97 4.72
C ALA A 2 -36.48 -59.01 3.20
N GLY A 3 -36.37 -57.82 2.57
CA GLY A 3 -35.99 -57.66 1.17
C GLY A 3 -36.16 -56.24 0.63
N VAL A 4 -35.53 -55.23 1.25
CA VAL A 4 -35.40 -53.88 0.65
C VAL A 4 -34.18 -53.90 -0.26
N SER A 5 -34.40 -53.79 -1.57
CA SER A 5 -33.34 -53.73 -2.59
C SER A 5 -32.79 -52.32 -2.73
N ARG A 6 -31.50 -52.25 -3.06
CA ARG A 6 -30.55 -51.16 -2.88
C ARG A 6 -30.74 -49.98 -3.85
N LEU A 7 -30.54 -48.78 -3.31
CA LEU A 7 -30.14 -47.56 -4.02
C LEU A 7 -28.92 -47.82 -4.92
N VAL A 8 -28.88 -47.24 -6.13
CA VAL A 8 -27.80 -46.34 -6.61
C VAL A 8 -28.36 -45.53 -7.79
N ALA A 9 -28.61 -44.23 -7.60
CA ALA A 9 -28.75 -43.28 -8.71
C ALA A 9 -27.62 -42.25 -8.53
N GLY A 10 -26.66 -42.25 -9.44
CA GLY A 10 -25.44 -41.45 -9.38
C GLY A 10 -25.74 -39.96 -9.60
N LEU A 11 -25.38 -39.13 -8.61
CA LEU A 11 -25.30 -37.68 -8.75
C LEU A 11 -23.98 -37.35 -9.46
N ALA A 12 -24.05 -36.90 -10.71
CA ALA A 12 -22.92 -36.27 -11.39
C ALA A 12 -22.74 -34.86 -10.84
N GLY A 13 -21.78 -34.69 -9.93
CA GLY A 13 -21.40 -33.39 -9.39
C GLY A 13 -20.57 -32.60 -10.41
N LEU A 14 -21.10 -31.46 -10.88
CA LEU A 14 -20.28 -30.42 -11.50
C LEU A 14 -19.58 -29.64 -10.37
N LEU A 15 -18.34 -30.03 -10.07
CA LEU A 15 -17.41 -29.19 -9.31
C LEU A 15 -16.90 -28.06 -10.24
N PHE A 16 -17.52 -26.89 -10.19
CA PHE A 16 -16.87 -25.65 -10.64
C PHE A 16 -15.95 -25.17 -9.51
N LEU A 17 -14.74 -25.72 -9.44
CA LEU A 17 -13.64 -25.16 -8.65
C LEU A 17 -12.76 -24.32 -9.58
N GLY A 18 -12.71 -23.01 -9.33
CA GLY A 18 -11.82 -22.10 -10.04
C GLY A 18 -12.11 -20.63 -9.82
N VAL A 19 -12.37 -20.19 -8.58
CA VAL A 19 -12.31 -18.77 -8.26
C VAL A 19 -10.83 -18.44 -8.04
N ALA A 20 -10.23 -17.65 -8.93
CA ALA A 20 -8.99 -16.96 -8.65
C ALA A 20 -9.26 -15.45 -8.62
N PRO A 21 -9.77 -14.88 -7.50
CA PRO A 21 -9.98 -13.43 -7.41
C PRO A 21 -8.73 -12.71 -6.86
N ALA A 22 -7.83 -13.41 -6.15
CA ALA A 22 -6.77 -12.77 -5.38
C ALA A 22 -5.77 -11.94 -6.21
N ALA A 23 -5.39 -12.40 -7.40
CA ALA A 23 -4.44 -11.68 -8.25
C ALA A 23 -5.06 -10.45 -8.94
N ALA A 24 -6.32 -10.53 -9.36
CA ALA A 24 -7.03 -9.41 -9.97
C ALA A 24 -7.40 -8.34 -8.95
N GLU A 25 -7.75 -8.75 -7.73
CA GLU A 25 -8.07 -7.86 -6.62
C GLU A 25 -6.82 -7.13 -6.12
N ALA A 26 -5.69 -7.82 -5.96
CA ALA A 26 -4.39 -7.20 -5.65
C ALA A 26 -3.93 -6.21 -6.75
N ALA A 27 -4.13 -6.55 -8.03
CA ALA A 27 -3.86 -5.62 -9.12
C ALA A 27 -4.77 -4.38 -9.06
N SER A 28 -6.04 -4.55 -8.69
CA SER A 28 -6.97 -3.43 -8.54
C SER A 28 -6.60 -2.49 -7.38
N GLU A 29 -6.04 -3.02 -6.30
CA GLU A 29 -5.57 -2.21 -5.17
C GLU A 29 -4.41 -1.29 -5.54
N LEU A 30 -3.53 -1.69 -6.48
CA LEU A 30 -2.41 -0.85 -6.93
C LEU A 30 -2.89 0.44 -7.61
N TYR A 31 -4.04 0.42 -8.28
CA TYR A 31 -4.64 1.57 -8.96
C TYR A 31 -5.65 2.34 -8.08
N LEU A 32 -5.59 2.12 -6.77
CA LEU A 32 -6.35 2.83 -5.76
C LEU A 32 -5.42 3.66 -4.88
N ALA A 33 -5.81 4.93 -4.66
CA ALA A 33 -5.10 5.83 -3.77
C ALA A 33 -6.07 6.50 -2.78
N GLN A 34 -5.64 6.65 -1.53
CA GLN A 34 -6.41 7.33 -0.49
C GLN A 34 -5.66 8.55 0.03
N THR A 35 -6.40 9.62 0.29
CA THR A 35 -5.89 10.81 0.98
C THR A 35 -6.91 11.33 1.99
N ILE A 36 -6.45 12.18 2.91
CA ILE A 36 -7.34 12.83 3.87
C ILE A 36 -7.67 14.22 3.32
N VAL A 37 -8.95 14.57 3.32
CA VAL A 37 -9.42 15.90 2.96
C VAL A 37 -10.29 16.48 4.08
N THR A 38 -10.31 17.80 4.17
CA THR A 38 -11.19 18.54 5.07
C THR A 38 -12.54 18.73 4.37
N GLY A 39 -13.59 18.04 4.79
CA GLY A 39 -14.90 18.09 4.14
C GLY A 39 -14.98 17.43 2.75
N THR A 40 -16.15 17.54 2.12
CA THR A 40 -16.49 16.89 0.83
C THR A 40 -16.77 17.87 -0.31
N GLY A 41 -16.59 19.17 -0.06
CA GLY A 41 -16.76 20.24 -1.04
C GLY A 41 -15.80 20.10 -2.23
N GLU A 42 -16.17 20.72 -3.36
CA GLU A 42 -15.44 20.59 -4.63
C GLU A 42 -13.97 21.05 -4.52
N ALA A 43 -13.71 22.20 -3.89
CA ALA A 43 -12.35 22.70 -3.69
C ALA A 43 -11.46 21.70 -2.93
N ASN A 44 -11.98 21.08 -1.87
CA ASN A 44 -11.24 20.10 -1.08
C ASN A 44 -11.06 18.78 -1.83
N ARG A 45 -12.05 18.41 -2.66
CA ARG A 45 -11.96 17.25 -3.55
C ARG A 45 -10.88 17.43 -4.62
N GLU A 46 -10.77 18.61 -5.24
CA GLU A 46 -9.74 18.89 -6.25
C GLU A 46 -8.33 18.79 -5.66
N ILE A 47 -8.13 19.29 -4.44
CA ILE A 47 -6.87 19.11 -3.71
C ILE A 47 -6.61 17.62 -3.49
N GLY A 48 -7.61 16.88 -3.01
CA GLY A 48 -7.49 15.45 -2.77
C GLY A 48 -7.21 14.63 -4.04
N PHE A 49 -7.76 15.02 -5.19
CA PHE A 49 -7.45 14.37 -6.47
C PHE A 49 -6.00 14.55 -6.88
N LYS A 50 -5.39 15.72 -6.64
CA LYS A 50 -3.97 15.97 -6.89
C LYS A 50 -3.10 15.02 -6.04
N ASP A 51 -3.41 14.91 -4.76
CA ASP A 51 -2.70 14.01 -3.85
C ASP A 51 -2.87 12.54 -4.22
N CYS A 52 -4.09 12.12 -4.57
CA CYS A 52 -4.36 10.76 -5.00
C CYS A 52 -3.66 10.42 -6.32
N LEU A 53 -3.53 11.38 -7.25
CA LEU A 53 -2.80 11.19 -8.50
C LEU A 53 -1.31 10.96 -8.23
N ASP A 54 -0.69 11.79 -7.38
CA ASP A 54 0.70 11.60 -6.99
C ASP A 54 0.92 10.22 -6.37
N LYS A 55 0.06 9.85 -5.42
CA LYS A 55 0.13 8.56 -4.72
C LYS A 55 -0.01 7.37 -5.66
N VAL A 56 -0.99 7.36 -6.58
CA VAL A 56 -1.20 6.21 -7.47
C VAL A 56 -0.05 6.06 -8.47
N LEU A 57 0.52 7.15 -8.98
CA LEU A 57 1.66 7.10 -9.90
C LEU A 57 2.90 6.53 -9.20
N VAL A 58 3.18 6.94 -7.96
CA VAL A 58 4.27 6.39 -7.15
C VAL A 58 4.03 4.91 -6.83
N LYS A 59 2.80 4.56 -6.42
CA LYS A 59 2.42 3.19 -6.05
C LYS A 59 2.55 2.20 -7.21
N VAL A 60 2.09 2.59 -8.40
CA VAL A 60 2.10 1.73 -9.59
C VAL A 60 3.51 1.61 -10.19
N SER A 61 4.29 2.69 -10.22
CA SER A 61 5.64 2.69 -10.80
C SER A 61 6.73 2.22 -9.86
N GLY A 62 6.56 2.40 -8.55
CA GLY A 62 7.64 2.26 -7.57
C GLY A 62 8.68 3.39 -7.63
N ASP A 63 8.38 4.55 -8.23
CA ASP A 63 9.32 5.67 -8.36
C ASP A 63 8.78 6.96 -7.74
N GLN A 64 9.30 7.32 -6.55
CA GLN A 64 8.90 8.55 -5.84
C GLN A 64 9.33 9.83 -6.58
N ARG A 65 10.37 9.76 -7.42
CA ARG A 65 10.96 10.91 -8.10
C ARG A 65 10.02 11.47 -9.17
N LEU A 66 9.02 10.69 -9.62
CA LEU A 66 8.03 11.15 -10.58
C LEU A 66 7.29 12.40 -10.12
N THR A 67 6.97 12.48 -8.82
CA THR A 67 6.23 13.62 -8.24
C THR A 67 7.00 14.95 -8.33
N GLN A 68 8.32 14.89 -8.50
CA GLN A 68 9.21 16.05 -8.59
C GLN A 68 9.42 16.52 -10.04
N LYS A 69 8.90 15.79 -11.03
CA LYS A 69 9.01 16.17 -12.43
C LYS A 69 8.19 17.42 -12.74
N PRO A 70 8.71 18.39 -13.51
CA PRO A 70 7.99 19.62 -13.83
C PRO A 70 6.68 19.37 -14.57
N GLU A 71 6.60 18.31 -15.38
CA GLU A 71 5.41 17.89 -16.12
C GLU A 71 4.23 17.53 -15.20
N MET A 72 4.50 17.14 -13.95
CA MET A 72 3.45 16.82 -12.98
C MET A 72 2.53 17.99 -12.66
N LEU A 73 3.01 19.23 -12.79
CA LEU A 73 2.16 20.40 -12.53
C LEU A 73 0.94 20.43 -13.47
N ALA A 74 1.15 20.15 -14.76
CA ALA A 74 0.08 20.12 -15.74
C ALA A 74 -0.88 18.93 -15.51
N LEU A 75 -0.36 17.80 -15.05
CA LEU A 75 -1.17 16.62 -14.72
C LEU A 75 -2.03 16.84 -13.48
N ARG A 76 -1.47 17.43 -12.41
CA ARG A 76 -2.21 17.78 -11.18
C ARG A 76 -3.37 18.74 -11.47
N ASN A 77 -3.19 19.69 -12.37
CA ASN A 77 -4.27 20.61 -12.78
C ASN A 77 -5.43 19.91 -13.50
N LYS A 78 -5.23 18.67 -13.97
CA LYS A 78 -6.24 17.83 -14.63
C LYS A 78 -6.55 16.56 -13.84
N ALA A 79 -6.19 16.50 -12.56
CA ALA A 79 -6.27 15.27 -11.78
C ALA A 79 -7.69 14.66 -11.75
N ALA A 80 -8.72 15.51 -11.71
CA ALA A 80 -10.12 15.10 -11.74
C ALA A 80 -10.47 14.26 -13.00
N ASP A 81 -9.90 14.60 -14.16
CA ASP A 81 -10.19 13.94 -15.44
C ASP A 81 -9.68 12.49 -15.48
N PHE A 82 -8.73 12.15 -14.61
CA PHE A 82 -8.11 10.83 -14.57
C PHE A 82 -8.81 9.88 -13.60
N VAL A 83 -9.59 10.40 -12.65
CA VAL A 83 -10.29 9.59 -11.64
C VAL A 83 -11.46 8.85 -12.29
N GLN A 84 -11.49 7.52 -12.14
CA GLN A 84 -12.61 6.70 -12.62
C GLN A 84 -13.83 6.85 -11.71
N SER A 85 -13.60 6.73 -10.42
CA SER A 85 -14.60 6.88 -9.37
C SER A 85 -13.92 7.23 -8.06
N PHE A 86 -14.67 7.80 -7.13
CA PHE A 86 -14.18 8.13 -5.80
C PHE A 86 -15.26 7.90 -4.74
N ARG A 87 -14.83 7.74 -3.50
CA ARG A 87 -15.71 7.62 -2.34
C ARG A 87 -15.12 8.34 -1.13
N TYR A 88 -15.99 8.81 -0.26
CA TYR A 88 -15.64 9.37 1.03
C TYR A 88 -15.95 8.39 2.16
N ARG A 89 -15.11 8.38 3.19
CA ARG A 89 -15.42 7.82 4.51
C ARG A 89 -15.17 8.89 5.57
N ASP A 90 -16.18 9.18 6.36
CA ASP A 90 -16.04 10.06 7.52
C ASP A 90 -15.12 9.41 8.56
N ARG A 91 -14.05 10.12 8.95
CA ARG A 91 -13.09 9.59 9.92
C ARG A 91 -13.57 9.69 11.36
N LEU A 92 -14.55 10.54 11.63
CA LEU A 92 -15.11 10.77 12.95
C LEU A 92 -16.53 10.19 13.07
N GLU A 93 -16.93 9.28 12.18
CA GLU A 93 -18.24 8.63 12.21
C GLU A 93 -18.63 8.19 13.63
N GLY A 94 -19.82 8.60 14.08
CA GLY A 94 -20.28 8.38 15.46
C GLY A 94 -19.94 9.48 16.48
N VAL A 95 -19.04 10.42 16.15
CA VAL A 95 -18.77 11.61 16.97
C VAL A 95 -19.79 12.72 16.61
N PRO A 96 -20.57 13.23 17.59
CA PRO A 96 -21.53 14.30 17.34
C PRO A 96 -20.89 15.57 16.79
N ILE A 97 -21.61 16.25 15.91
CA ILE A 97 -21.23 17.55 15.38
C ILE A 97 -21.64 18.62 16.40
N HIS A 98 -20.70 19.49 16.79
CA HIS A 98 -20.94 20.51 17.81
C HIS A 98 -21.34 21.88 17.26
N ASP A 99 -21.09 22.15 15.97
CA ASP A 99 -21.47 23.37 15.25
C ASP A 99 -21.50 23.16 13.72
N GLU A 100 -22.04 24.12 12.97
CA GLU A 100 -22.11 24.06 11.49
C GLU A 100 -20.71 24.07 10.85
N GLN A 101 -19.75 24.76 11.47
CA GLN A 101 -18.36 24.78 11.00
C GLN A 101 -17.71 23.39 11.08
N GLY A 102 -17.95 22.66 12.18
CA GLY A 102 -17.51 21.28 12.38
C GLY A 102 -18.18 20.26 11.44
N THR A 103 -19.24 20.65 10.73
CA THR A 103 -19.82 19.83 9.65
C THR A 103 -18.99 19.92 8.38
N HIS A 104 -18.58 21.13 7.99
CA HIS A 104 -17.85 21.37 6.75
C HIS A 104 -16.36 21.04 6.86
N ASP A 105 -15.77 21.24 8.04
CA ASP A 105 -14.33 21.02 8.27
C ASP A 105 -13.99 19.60 8.77
N ARG A 106 -14.97 18.69 8.73
CA ARG A 106 -14.80 17.33 9.23
C ARG A 106 -13.83 16.52 8.33
N PRO A 107 -12.82 15.83 8.89
CA PRO A 107 -11.87 15.08 8.08
C PRO A 107 -12.49 13.82 7.46
N HIS A 108 -12.29 13.64 6.16
CA HIS A 108 -12.74 12.47 5.41
C HIS A 108 -11.57 11.77 4.73
N ASP A 109 -11.64 10.44 4.66
CA ASP A 109 -10.81 9.67 3.73
C ASP A 109 -11.44 9.74 2.34
N LEU A 110 -10.76 10.39 1.39
CA LEU A 110 -11.08 10.36 -0.02
C LEU A 110 -10.30 9.21 -0.68
N THR A 111 -11.02 8.20 -1.15
CA THR A 111 -10.46 7.10 -1.95
C THR A 111 -10.75 7.33 -3.42
N CYS A 112 -9.73 7.32 -4.27
CA CYS A 112 -9.84 7.46 -5.72
C CYS A 112 -9.42 6.16 -6.41
N LEU A 113 -10.26 5.68 -7.30
CA LEU A 113 -9.99 4.54 -8.18
C LEU A 113 -9.60 5.05 -9.57
N TYR A 114 -8.62 4.40 -10.17
CA TYR A 114 -8.14 4.70 -11.51
C TYR A 114 -8.23 3.48 -12.42
N LYS A 115 -8.45 3.72 -13.72
CA LYS A 115 -8.30 2.67 -14.72
C LYS A 115 -6.81 2.43 -14.99
N PRO A 116 -6.34 1.17 -15.07
CA PRO A 116 -4.95 0.87 -15.40
C PRO A 116 -4.45 1.56 -16.67
N THR A 117 -5.27 1.53 -17.73
CA THR A 117 -4.93 2.14 -19.02
C THR A 117 -4.69 3.66 -18.95
N VAL A 118 -5.34 4.36 -18.01
CA VAL A 118 -5.14 5.80 -17.81
C VAL A 118 -3.82 6.04 -17.10
N VAL A 119 -3.58 5.35 -15.98
CA VAL A 119 -2.36 5.53 -15.18
C VAL A 119 -1.12 5.11 -15.96
N ASP A 120 -1.18 3.98 -16.67
CA ASP A 120 -0.05 3.49 -17.48
C ASP A 120 0.31 4.48 -18.60
N LYS A 121 -0.69 5.13 -19.21
CA LYS A 121 -0.49 6.19 -20.21
C LYS A 121 0.17 7.43 -19.59
N LEU A 122 -0.26 7.84 -18.39
CA LEU A 122 0.36 8.95 -17.67
C LEU A 122 1.82 8.64 -17.30
N LEU A 123 2.09 7.42 -16.83
CA LEU A 123 3.46 6.97 -16.56
C LEU A 123 4.32 7.01 -17.82
N ALA A 124 3.81 6.55 -18.95
CA ALA A 124 4.51 6.62 -20.24
C ALA A 124 4.81 8.07 -20.66
N GLN A 125 3.86 9.00 -20.47
CA GLN A 125 4.09 10.43 -20.73
C GLN A 125 5.21 11.01 -19.85
N LEU A 126 5.33 10.51 -18.63
CA LEU A 126 6.40 10.87 -17.69
C LEU A 126 7.69 10.09 -17.94
N GLY A 127 7.81 9.30 -19.02
CA GLY A 127 8.99 8.48 -19.30
C GLY A 127 9.22 7.37 -18.26
N SER A 128 8.16 6.90 -17.62
CA SER A 128 8.15 5.83 -16.64
C SER A 128 7.31 4.65 -17.13
N LYS A 129 7.29 3.56 -16.36
CA LYS A 129 6.50 2.38 -16.63
C LYS A 129 5.91 1.82 -15.34
N PRO A 130 4.73 1.18 -15.39
CA PRO A 130 4.23 0.41 -14.25
C PRO A 130 5.19 -0.74 -13.90
N TRP A 131 5.26 -1.07 -12.62
CA TRP A 131 5.97 -2.25 -12.14
C TRP A 131 5.06 -3.47 -12.25
N HIS A 132 5.34 -4.33 -13.24
CA HIS A 132 4.50 -5.49 -13.60
C HIS A 132 4.79 -6.78 -12.80
N GLY A 133 5.96 -6.91 -12.20
CA GLY A 133 6.32 -8.08 -11.39
C GLY A 133 5.77 -8.02 -9.96
N GLU A 134 5.98 -9.11 -9.22
CA GLU A 134 5.77 -9.14 -7.77
C GLU A 134 6.54 -8.01 -7.08
N ARG A 135 5.92 -7.42 -6.04
CA ARG A 135 6.57 -6.39 -5.23
C ARG A 135 7.60 -7.07 -4.33
N PRO A 136 8.87 -6.62 -4.32
CA PRO A 136 9.91 -7.30 -3.58
C PRO A 136 9.67 -7.17 -2.08
N LEU A 137 10.03 -8.23 -1.35
CA LEU A 137 10.26 -8.16 0.09
C LEU A 137 11.72 -7.79 0.33
N ILE A 138 11.96 -6.66 1.00
CA ILE A 138 13.30 -6.18 1.33
C ILE A 138 13.65 -6.60 2.75
N ALA A 139 14.64 -7.48 2.90
CA ALA A 139 15.22 -7.79 4.20
C ALA A 139 16.16 -6.65 4.63
N VAL A 140 15.91 -6.06 5.80
CA VAL A 140 16.70 -4.95 6.35
C VAL A 140 17.57 -5.47 7.49
N PHE A 141 18.88 -5.37 7.30
CA PHE A 141 19.89 -5.63 8.32
C PHE A 141 20.51 -4.29 8.70
N ILE A 142 20.18 -3.81 9.91
CA ILE A 142 20.65 -2.50 10.36
C ILE A 142 20.97 -2.53 11.86
N THR A 143 22.05 -1.85 12.20
CA THR A 143 22.43 -1.55 13.58
C THR A 143 21.99 -0.15 13.94
N ALA A 144 21.39 0.02 15.10
CA ALA A 144 20.96 1.30 15.64
C ALA A 144 21.77 1.69 16.87
N GLU A 145 22.02 2.99 17.00
CA GLU A 145 22.63 3.60 18.16
C GLU A 145 21.61 4.55 18.82
N GLN A 146 21.36 4.37 20.11
CA GLN A 146 20.49 5.23 20.91
C GLN A 146 21.19 5.58 22.23
N GLY A 147 21.87 6.73 22.25
CA GLY A 147 22.73 7.11 23.36
C GLY A 147 23.89 6.12 23.50
N ALA A 148 24.04 5.51 24.67
CA ALA A 148 25.06 4.48 24.91
C ALA A 148 24.64 3.07 24.45
N GLN A 149 23.41 2.89 23.96
CA GLN A 149 22.90 1.59 23.54
C GLN A 149 23.14 1.36 22.05
N HIS A 150 23.74 0.22 21.72
CA HIS A 150 24.00 -0.24 20.37
C HIS A 150 23.30 -1.59 20.21
N PHE A 151 22.50 -1.76 19.17
CA PHE A 151 21.72 -2.98 18.98
C PHE A 151 21.39 -3.21 17.50
N VAL A 152 21.15 -4.46 17.14
CA VAL A 152 20.62 -4.82 15.82
C VAL A 152 19.11 -4.64 15.84
N LEU A 153 18.53 -4.04 14.80
CA LEU A 153 17.08 -3.93 14.69
C LEU A 153 16.49 -5.26 14.23
N THR A 154 15.95 -6.02 15.18
CA THR A 154 15.27 -7.30 14.94
C THR A 154 13.76 -7.13 14.81
N ALA A 155 13.07 -8.14 14.26
CA ALA A 155 11.61 -8.11 14.08
C ALA A 155 10.82 -8.27 15.39
N ASP A 156 11.39 -8.96 16.37
CA ASP A 156 10.71 -9.52 17.54
C ASP A 156 11.01 -8.78 18.84
N GLU A 157 11.91 -7.80 18.82
CA GLU A 157 12.18 -6.94 19.99
C GLU A 157 11.32 -5.68 20.00
N ASP A 158 10.76 -5.33 21.16
CA ASP A 158 10.01 -4.07 21.34
C ASP A 158 10.89 -2.84 21.07
N ARG A 159 12.18 -2.94 21.39
CA ARG A 159 13.15 -1.89 21.10
C ARG A 159 13.22 -1.67 19.59
N GLY A 160 13.10 -0.41 19.19
CA GLY A 160 13.14 -0.03 17.78
C GLY A 160 11.82 -0.22 17.03
N GLN A 161 10.69 -0.45 17.71
CA GLN A 161 9.36 -0.46 17.07
C GLN A 161 9.14 0.78 16.18
N SER A 162 9.39 1.98 16.71
CA SER A 162 9.25 3.24 15.94
C SER A 162 10.22 3.34 14.77
N MET A 163 11.41 2.74 14.88
CA MET A 163 12.36 2.65 13.77
C MET A 163 11.82 1.74 12.67
N ARG A 164 11.29 0.56 13.01
CA ARG A 164 10.66 -0.35 12.04
C ARG A 164 9.43 0.29 11.39
N GLU A 165 8.61 0.99 12.17
CA GLU A 165 7.47 1.77 11.66
C GLU A 165 7.93 2.84 10.66
N SER A 166 9.10 3.45 10.87
CA SER A 166 9.65 4.43 9.92
C SER A 166 9.96 3.79 8.56
N PHE A 167 10.51 2.57 8.53
CA PHE A 167 10.69 1.82 7.29
C PHE A 167 9.36 1.46 6.63
N ALA A 168 8.40 0.97 7.41
CA ALA A 168 7.07 0.65 6.89
C ALA A 168 6.38 1.90 6.27
N ASN A 169 6.49 3.05 6.93
CA ASN A 169 5.98 4.33 6.43
C ASN A 169 6.69 4.77 5.14
N ALA A 170 8.00 4.54 5.03
CA ALA A 170 8.78 4.89 3.85
C ALA A 170 8.44 4.01 2.63
N THR A 171 8.12 2.73 2.85
CA THR A 171 7.83 1.78 1.75
C THR A 171 6.35 1.68 1.39
N ALA A 172 5.44 2.05 2.29
CA ALA A 172 4.00 2.01 2.03
C ALA A 172 3.56 2.74 0.74
N PRO A 173 4.05 3.97 0.42
CA PRO A 173 3.71 4.65 -0.83
C PRO A 173 4.11 3.89 -2.10
N LEU A 174 5.12 3.03 -2.00
CA LEU A 174 5.64 2.22 -3.11
C LEU A 174 4.98 0.84 -3.21
N SER A 175 4.16 0.48 -2.23
CA SER A 175 3.66 -0.89 -2.04
C SER A 175 4.80 -1.92 -2.03
N VAL A 176 5.88 -1.57 -1.35
CA VAL A 176 7.02 -2.46 -1.08
C VAL A 176 6.98 -2.87 0.39
N TYR A 177 7.35 -4.12 0.66
CA TYR A 177 7.36 -4.67 2.00
C TYR A 177 8.79 -4.75 2.52
N VAL A 178 8.95 -4.49 3.81
CA VAL A 178 10.21 -4.68 4.53
C VAL A 178 10.04 -5.78 5.56
N SER A 179 11.08 -6.57 5.74
CA SER A 179 11.21 -7.51 6.85
C SER A 179 12.50 -7.24 7.60
N PHE A 180 12.48 -7.59 8.88
CA PHE A 180 13.66 -7.59 9.73
C PHE A 180 13.93 -9.05 10.13
N PRO A 181 15.20 -9.44 10.29
CA PRO A 181 15.51 -10.75 10.85
C PRO A 181 15.00 -10.82 12.29
N LYS A 182 14.54 -11.99 12.72
CA LYS A 182 14.35 -12.29 14.13
C LYS A 182 15.70 -12.46 14.84
N ALA A 183 15.73 -12.27 16.15
CA ALA A 183 16.95 -12.44 16.93
C ALA A 183 17.61 -13.83 16.75
N ASP A 184 16.80 -14.90 16.67
CA ASP A 184 17.27 -16.27 16.46
C ASP A 184 17.82 -16.54 15.05
N GLN A 185 17.43 -15.72 14.06
CA GLN A 185 17.89 -15.82 12.67
C GLN A 185 19.24 -15.13 12.44
N LEU A 186 19.71 -14.29 13.37
CA LEU A 186 20.96 -13.54 13.20
C LEU A 186 22.22 -14.42 13.28
N ALA A 187 22.17 -15.62 13.85
CA ALA A 187 23.27 -16.61 13.84
C ALA A 187 24.67 -16.06 14.19
N GLY A 188 24.76 -15.04 15.05
CA GLY A 188 26.03 -14.39 15.44
C GLY A 188 26.34 -13.07 14.71
N LEU A 189 25.46 -12.60 13.81
CA LEU A 189 25.45 -11.25 13.25
C LEU A 189 24.98 -10.23 14.28
N ASP A 190 25.78 -10.03 15.33
CA ASP A 190 25.57 -8.96 16.31
C ASP A 190 25.92 -7.57 15.75
N ASP A 191 25.74 -6.52 16.55
CA ASP A 191 26.04 -5.13 16.15
C ASP A 191 27.46 -4.97 15.59
N LYS A 192 28.45 -5.65 16.19
CA LYS A 192 29.84 -5.56 15.76
C LYS A 192 30.08 -6.31 14.45
N ALA A 193 29.48 -7.50 14.32
CA ALA A 193 29.57 -8.30 13.11
C ALA A 193 28.91 -7.59 11.92
N LEU A 194 27.71 -7.04 12.07
CA LEU A 194 27.02 -6.32 10.98
C LEU A 194 27.78 -5.08 10.50
N ARG A 195 28.48 -4.37 11.40
CA ARG A 195 29.31 -3.20 11.03
C ARG A 195 30.54 -3.55 10.19
N THR A 196 31.00 -4.80 10.27
CA THR A 196 32.24 -5.26 9.63
C THR A 196 32.01 -6.28 8.53
N ALA A 197 30.81 -6.83 8.43
CA ALA A 197 30.43 -7.83 7.43
C ALA A 197 30.35 -7.23 6.03
N ASP A 198 30.78 -8.04 5.05
CA ASP A 198 30.46 -7.79 3.65
C ASP A 198 29.03 -8.28 3.38
N MET A 199 28.08 -7.35 3.41
CA MET A 199 26.65 -7.65 3.27
C MET A 199 26.29 -8.34 1.94
N ALA A 200 27.14 -8.27 0.92
CA ALA A 200 26.91 -8.98 -0.35
C ALA A 200 27.25 -10.48 -0.30
N LYS A 201 27.87 -10.95 0.79
CA LYS A 201 28.31 -12.34 0.99
C LYS A 201 27.52 -13.11 2.05
N LEU A 202 26.53 -12.47 2.67
CA LEU A 202 25.58 -13.07 3.61
C LEU A 202 24.35 -13.59 2.86
#